data_AF-A0A959QHD3-F1
#
_entry.id   AF-A0A959QHD3-F1
#
_cell.length_a   1.000
_cell.length_b   1.000
_cell.length_c   1.000
_cell.angle_alpha   90.00
_cell.angle_beta   90.00
_cell.angle_gamma   90.00
#
_symmetry.space_group_name_H-M   'P 1'
#
loop_
_entity.id
_entity.type
_entity.pdbx_description
1 polymer ?
#
loop_
_entity_poly.entity_id
_entity_poly.type
_entity_poly.pdbx_seq_one_letter_code
_entity_poly.pdbx_strand_id
1 'polypeptide(L)'
;VRDVCISPTVEVTDYAIERSTAQQRSGSYSLRYYLKPTPISKWPSSGEATHRAELGPKYNSPVSHYPAEGEEVWYGFSYYFPSDFVFAPQNIENDVRFSIAQWQHGSPGSSIIALEVIGDKIMMQRQTGYSTSSNWLTPDTITAITLGQWMDVILRVKWSKQGGILQCWINGQLKLDLNNVQTIYTDLSNGGGLKPGIYYWRWKDQQSVQNSLNAGINYREIFMDEIRQYKGANGYSSVAPSG
;
A
#
# COMPACT_ATOMS: atom_id res chain seq x y z
N VAL A 1 -5.52 9.73 17.27
CA VAL A 1 -6.07 9.56 15.91
C VAL A 1 -6.91 10.79 15.59
N ARG A 2 -6.31 11.81 14.96
CA ARG A 2 -7.03 12.96 14.41
C ARG A 2 -6.88 12.87 12.89
N ASP A 3 -8.02 12.96 12.22
CA ASP A 3 -8.22 13.05 10.76
C ASP A 3 -7.89 11.80 9.93
N VAL A 4 -8.79 10.81 9.98
CA VAL A 4 -8.91 9.75 8.98
C VAL A 4 -9.94 10.21 7.93
N CYS A 5 -9.47 10.61 6.76
CA CYS A 5 -10.34 11.00 5.66
C CYS A 5 -10.61 9.78 4.76
N ILE A 6 -11.80 9.18 4.88
CA ILE A 6 -12.31 8.22 3.89
C ILE A 6 -12.72 9.06 2.67
N SER A 7 -11.94 9.03 1.59
CA SER A 7 -12.37 9.64 0.32
C SER A 7 -12.78 8.53 -0.64
N PRO A 8 -14.10 8.24 -0.78
CA PRO A 8 -14.58 7.38 -1.84
C PRO A 8 -14.47 8.14 -3.15
N THR A 9 -13.50 7.77 -3.98
CA THR A 9 -13.56 8.09 -5.41
C THR A 9 -14.41 7.01 -6.06
N VAL A 10 -15.65 7.39 -6.38
CA VAL A 10 -16.68 6.63 -7.12
C VAL A 10 -17.49 5.63 -6.28
N GLU A 11 -18.78 5.94 -6.16
CA GLU A 11 -19.83 5.16 -5.53
C GLU A 11 -19.99 3.77 -6.14
N VAL A 12 -19.44 2.72 -5.50
CA VAL A 12 -20.16 1.45 -5.32
C VAL A 12 -19.63 0.79 -4.03
N THR A 13 -20.54 0.35 -3.16
CA THR A 13 -20.47 -0.78 -2.21
C THR A 13 -20.63 -0.45 -0.72
N ASP A 14 -21.54 -1.21 -0.09
CA ASP A 14 -21.77 -1.31 1.34
C ASP A 14 -20.52 -1.84 2.07
N TYR A 15 -19.62 -0.93 2.45
CA TYR A 15 -18.43 -1.11 3.30
C TYR A 15 -17.13 -1.58 2.59
N ALA A 16 -16.23 -0.62 2.32
CA ALA A 16 -14.88 -0.87 1.80
C ALA A 16 -13.79 -0.93 2.91
N ILE A 17 -14.03 -0.27 4.05
CA ILE A 17 -13.14 -0.24 5.21
C ILE A 17 -13.99 -0.25 6.49
N GLU A 18 -13.73 -1.16 7.41
CA GLU A 18 -14.45 -1.24 8.68
C GLU A 18 -13.53 -1.58 9.85
N ARG A 19 -13.93 -1.17 11.05
CA ARG A 19 -13.35 -1.70 12.28
C ARG A 19 -13.88 -3.10 12.50
N SER A 20 -13.00 -4.08 12.67
CA SER A 20 -13.36 -5.49 12.74
C SER A 20 -12.92 -6.17 14.02
N THR A 21 -13.76 -7.10 14.49
CA THR A 21 -13.45 -8.06 15.56
C THR A 21 -13.18 -9.47 15.01
N ALA A 22 -13.04 -9.64 13.69
CA ALA A 22 -12.79 -10.97 13.10
C ALA A 22 -11.34 -11.43 13.23
N GLN A 23 -10.39 -10.50 13.08
CA GLN A 23 -8.95 -10.75 13.22
C GLN A 23 -8.34 -9.58 13.99
N GLN A 24 -7.48 -9.82 14.98
CA GLN A 24 -6.75 -8.78 15.72
C GLN A 24 -5.29 -9.18 15.85
N ARG A 25 -4.38 -8.22 15.69
CA ARG A 25 -2.97 -8.42 16.06
C ARG A 25 -2.78 -8.11 17.54
N SER A 26 -3.45 -7.05 18.00
CA SER A 26 -3.41 -6.56 19.37
C SER A 26 -4.77 -5.98 19.78
N GLY A 27 -5.03 -5.91 21.08
CA GLY A 27 -6.26 -5.33 21.60
C GLY A 27 -7.52 -6.06 21.11
N SER A 28 -8.59 -5.30 20.84
CA SER A 28 -9.92 -5.84 20.51
C SER A 28 -10.36 -5.63 19.07
N TYR A 29 -9.62 -4.85 18.28
CA TYR A 29 -10.04 -4.46 16.94
C TYR A 29 -8.86 -4.37 15.99
N SER A 30 -9.13 -4.64 14.71
CA SER A 30 -8.28 -4.27 13.58
C SER A 30 -9.08 -3.47 12.56
N LEU A 31 -8.43 -3.03 11.49
CA LEU A 31 -9.08 -2.51 10.29
C LEU A 31 -9.19 -3.63 9.26
N ARG A 32 -10.41 -3.89 8.78
CA ARG A 32 -10.67 -4.76 7.64
C ARG A 32 -10.82 -3.88 6.40
N TYR A 33 -10.09 -4.25 5.35
CA TYR A 33 -10.19 -3.64 4.03
C TYR A 33 -10.79 -4.66 3.09
N TYR A 34 -11.81 -4.26 2.35
CA TYR A 34 -12.59 -5.17 1.52
C TYR A 34 -12.94 -4.53 0.19
N LEU A 35 -12.69 -5.24 -0.91
CA LEU A 35 -13.06 -4.83 -2.26
C LEU A 35 -13.69 -5.98 -3.03
N LYS A 36 -14.76 -5.68 -3.77
CA LYS A 36 -15.34 -6.56 -4.78
C LYS A 36 -15.12 -5.96 -6.17
N PRO A 37 -14.95 -6.79 -7.22
CA PRO A 37 -14.99 -6.30 -8.59
C PRO A 37 -16.33 -5.60 -8.85
N THR A 38 -16.30 -4.45 -9.56
CA THR A 38 -17.54 -3.80 -10.00
C THR A 38 -18.25 -4.71 -10.99
N PRO A 39 -19.54 -5.04 -10.79
CA PRO A 39 -20.31 -5.79 -11.78
C PRO A 39 -20.24 -5.10 -13.13
N ILE A 40 -20.00 -5.86 -14.20
CA ILE A 40 -19.85 -5.35 -15.57
C ILE A 40 -21.00 -4.40 -15.95
N SER A 41 -22.22 -4.70 -15.50
CA SER A 41 -23.43 -3.90 -15.73
C SER A 41 -23.43 -2.50 -15.09
N LYS A 42 -22.49 -2.21 -14.18
CA LYS A 42 -22.37 -0.93 -13.46
C LYS A 42 -21.11 -0.14 -13.87
N TRP A 43 -20.48 -0.52 -14.98
CA TRP A 43 -19.29 0.16 -15.45
C TRP A 43 -19.60 1.56 -15.96
N PRO A 44 -18.76 2.56 -15.63
CA PRO A 44 -18.96 3.92 -16.11
C PRO A 44 -18.75 3.97 -17.62
N SER A 45 -19.44 4.90 -18.29
CA SER A 45 -19.28 5.11 -19.75
C SER A 45 -17.87 5.55 -20.15
N SER A 46 -17.05 6.00 -19.19
CA SER A 46 -15.62 6.27 -19.37
C SER A 46 -14.79 5.00 -19.60
N GLY A 47 -15.32 3.82 -19.32
CA GLY A 47 -14.65 2.53 -19.53
C GLY A 47 -13.56 2.20 -18.50
N GLU A 48 -13.25 3.10 -17.57
CA GLU A 48 -12.23 2.91 -16.54
C GLU A 48 -12.81 3.06 -15.12
N ALA A 49 -12.43 2.14 -14.24
CA ALA A 49 -12.67 2.21 -12.80
C ALA A 49 -11.35 1.95 -12.05
N THR A 50 -11.15 2.57 -10.89
CA THR A 50 -10.09 2.13 -9.98
C THR A 50 -10.74 1.78 -8.66
N HIS A 51 -10.33 0.65 -8.07
CA HIS A 51 -10.91 0.16 -6.83
C HIS A 51 -9.95 0.44 -5.70
N ARG A 52 -10.45 1.13 -4.67
CA ARG A 52 -9.62 1.58 -3.56
C ARG A 52 -10.38 1.44 -2.25
N ALA A 53 -9.73 0.81 -1.29
CA ALA A 53 -10.07 0.81 0.11
C ALA A 53 -8.80 1.24 0.86
N GLU A 54 -8.58 2.53 1.04
CA GLU A 54 -7.38 3.04 1.71
C GLU A 54 -7.71 4.12 2.72
N LEU A 55 -6.93 4.14 3.80
CA LEU A 55 -6.82 5.33 4.64
C LEU A 55 -5.69 6.22 4.12
N GLY A 56 -5.66 7.48 4.53
CA GLY A 56 -4.51 8.35 4.28
C GLY A 56 -4.88 9.81 4.08
N PRO A 57 -3.88 10.67 3.87
CA PRO A 57 -4.13 12.06 3.56
C PRO A 57 -4.95 12.18 2.28
N LYS A 58 -5.96 13.05 2.30
CA LYS A 58 -6.75 13.38 1.10
C LYS A 58 -5.81 13.90 0.02
N TYR A 59 -6.09 13.58 -1.24
CA TYR A 59 -5.44 14.24 -2.37
C TYR A 59 -5.58 15.77 -2.23
N ASN A 60 -4.51 16.53 -2.43
CA ASN A 60 -4.38 17.97 -2.10
C ASN A 60 -4.42 18.34 -0.60
N SER A 61 -4.15 17.39 0.32
CA SER A 61 -3.93 17.74 1.73
C SER A 61 -2.77 18.72 1.88
N PRO A 62 -2.80 19.61 2.90
CA PRO A 62 -1.71 20.55 3.16
C PRO A 62 -0.36 19.84 3.21
N VAL A 63 0.64 20.47 2.58
CA VAL A 63 2.00 19.93 2.41
C VAL A 63 2.65 19.53 3.75
N SER A 64 2.22 20.12 4.86
CA SER A 64 2.70 19.85 6.22
C SER A 64 2.54 18.39 6.70
N HIS A 65 1.74 17.56 6.01
CA HIS A 65 1.59 16.14 6.34
C HIS A 65 2.64 15.24 5.69
N TYR A 66 3.38 15.76 4.71
CA TYR A 66 4.40 15.01 3.99
C TYR A 66 5.80 15.21 4.62
N PRO A 67 6.67 14.21 4.59
CA PRO A 67 8.05 14.34 5.07
C PRO A 67 8.85 15.31 4.17
N ALA A 68 9.63 16.21 4.77
CA ALA A 68 10.47 17.12 4.02
C ALA A 68 11.74 16.42 3.46
N GLU A 69 12.42 17.08 2.51
CA GLU A 69 13.76 16.66 2.06
C GLU A 69 14.71 16.51 3.25
N GLY A 70 15.40 15.37 3.32
CA GLY A 70 16.32 14.97 4.38
C GLY A 70 15.64 14.33 5.61
N GLU A 71 14.32 14.37 5.72
CA GLU A 71 13.59 13.83 6.88
C GLU A 71 13.63 12.30 6.90
N GLU A 72 13.88 11.73 8.07
CA GLU A 72 13.78 10.29 8.30
C GLU A 72 12.47 9.95 9.01
N VAL A 73 11.72 9.03 8.43
CA VAL A 73 10.44 8.56 8.96
C VAL A 73 10.42 7.04 9.00
N TRP A 74 9.96 6.53 10.13
CA TRP A 74 9.72 5.13 10.39
C TRP A 74 8.22 4.87 10.33
N TYR A 75 7.83 3.79 9.67
CA TYR A 75 6.46 3.31 9.55
C TYR A 75 6.40 1.89 10.06
N GLY A 76 5.42 1.56 10.87
CA GLY A 76 5.17 0.21 11.34
C GLY A 76 3.69 -0.12 11.21
N PHE A 77 3.39 -1.34 10.84
CA PHE A 77 2.02 -1.88 10.76
C PHE A 77 2.08 -3.39 10.64
N SER A 78 0.98 -4.05 10.96
CA SER A 78 0.82 -5.49 10.75
C SER A 78 -0.24 -5.73 9.69
N TYR A 79 -0.02 -6.70 8.80
CA TYR A 79 -1.03 -7.19 7.85
C TYR A 79 -1.41 -8.62 8.14
N TYR A 80 -2.64 -8.97 7.82
CA TYR A 80 -3.13 -10.35 7.82
C TYR A 80 -3.87 -10.63 6.51
N PHE A 81 -3.43 -11.68 5.83
CA PHE A 81 -4.13 -12.24 4.69
C PHE A 81 -4.93 -13.47 5.16
N PRO A 82 -6.25 -13.53 4.93
CA PRO A 82 -7.07 -14.69 5.27
C PRO A 82 -6.53 -16.02 4.74
N SER A 83 -6.78 -17.12 5.44
CA SER A 83 -6.31 -18.46 5.05
C SER A 83 -6.85 -18.93 3.69
N ASP A 84 -7.98 -18.37 3.27
CA ASP A 84 -8.66 -18.62 1.99
C ASP A 84 -8.34 -17.56 0.92
N PHE A 85 -7.36 -16.68 1.16
CA PHE A 85 -6.98 -15.66 0.20
C PHE A 85 -6.45 -16.30 -1.10
N VAL A 86 -7.06 -15.93 -2.23
CA VAL A 86 -6.71 -16.46 -3.55
C VAL A 86 -5.66 -15.57 -4.23
N PHE A 87 -4.45 -16.07 -4.40
CA PHE A 87 -3.42 -15.37 -5.17
C PHE A 87 -3.70 -15.42 -6.67
N ALA A 88 -3.10 -14.45 -7.36
CA ALA A 88 -3.01 -14.41 -8.79
C ALA A 88 -2.31 -15.65 -9.37
N PRO A 89 -2.87 -16.34 -10.36
CA PRO A 89 -2.11 -17.26 -11.20
C PRO A 89 -0.97 -16.50 -11.91
N GLN A 90 0.20 -17.13 -12.02
CA GLN A 90 1.42 -16.49 -12.56
C GLN A 90 1.24 -15.92 -13.97
N ASN A 91 0.41 -16.55 -14.81
CA ASN A 91 0.17 -16.13 -16.19
C ASN A 91 -0.67 -14.85 -16.33
N ILE A 92 -1.38 -14.43 -15.29
CA ILE A 92 -2.19 -13.20 -15.29
C ILE A 92 -1.80 -12.23 -14.18
N GLU A 93 -0.70 -12.49 -13.47
CA GLU A 93 -0.27 -11.72 -12.29
C GLU A 93 -0.27 -10.21 -12.54
N ASN A 94 0.22 -9.79 -13.70
CA ASN A 94 0.25 -8.39 -14.08
C ASN A 94 -1.16 -7.76 -14.16
N ASP A 95 -2.20 -8.54 -14.44
CA ASP A 95 -3.60 -8.10 -14.49
C ASP A 95 -4.30 -8.13 -13.13
N VAL A 96 -3.65 -8.66 -12.09
CA VAL A 96 -4.28 -8.83 -10.76
C VAL A 96 -3.39 -8.42 -9.58
N ARG A 97 -2.34 -7.68 -9.89
CA ARG A 97 -1.44 -6.98 -8.97
C ARG A 97 -2.14 -5.78 -8.31
N PHE A 98 -1.86 -5.54 -7.03
CA PHE A 98 -2.44 -4.44 -6.25
C PHE A 98 -1.50 -3.98 -5.12
N SER A 99 -1.68 -2.76 -4.62
CA SER A 99 -0.91 -2.22 -3.48
C SER A 99 -1.62 -2.50 -2.16
N ILE A 100 -0.84 -2.77 -1.11
CA ILE A 100 -1.31 -2.87 0.28
C ILE A 100 -0.88 -1.67 1.15
N ALA A 101 0.14 -0.94 0.70
CA ALA A 101 0.49 0.39 1.18
C ALA A 101 1.18 1.16 0.06
N GLN A 102 0.93 2.47 -0.01
CA GLN A 102 1.64 3.35 -0.93
C GLN A 102 2.00 4.67 -0.26
N TRP A 103 3.13 5.25 -0.65
CA TRP A 103 3.55 6.57 -0.21
C TRP A 103 3.34 7.56 -1.34
N GLN A 104 2.12 8.10 -1.37
CA GLN A 104 1.66 9.01 -2.39
C GLN A 104 2.06 10.43 -2.04
N HIS A 105 2.60 11.17 -3.01
CA HIS A 105 2.88 12.59 -2.87
C HIS A 105 1.63 13.44 -3.18
N GLY A 106 1.61 14.69 -2.72
CA GLY A 106 0.44 15.58 -2.84
C GLY A 106 0.09 16.10 -4.26
N SER A 107 0.80 15.64 -5.30
CA SER A 107 0.59 15.99 -6.71
C SER A 107 0.06 14.80 -7.54
N PRO A 108 -0.52 15.03 -8.73
CA PRO A 108 -0.89 13.94 -9.63
C PRO A 108 0.35 13.14 -10.04
N GLY A 109 0.23 11.82 -10.04
CA GLY A 109 1.33 10.92 -10.41
C GLY A 109 1.29 9.61 -9.63
N SER A 110 2.22 8.70 -9.96
CA SER A 110 2.35 7.42 -9.27
C SER A 110 3.14 7.56 -7.97
N SER A 111 2.76 6.81 -6.94
CA SER A 111 3.54 6.72 -5.69
C SER A 111 5.00 6.34 -5.98
N ILE A 112 5.93 7.01 -5.31
CA ILE A 112 7.37 6.74 -5.49
C ILE A 112 7.80 5.42 -4.86
N ILE A 113 7.10 5.01 -3.79
CA ILE A 113 7.31 3.76 -3.06
C ILE A 113 5.94 3.14 -2.79
N ALA A 114 5.80 1.84 -3.03
CA ALA A 114 4.62 1.07 -2.66
C ALA A 114 5.01 -0.36 -2.24
N LEU A 115 4.27 -0.91 -1.28
CA LEU A 115 4.22 -2.34 -1.02
C LEU A 115 3.09 -2.94 -1.84
N GLU A 116 3.42 -3.93 -2.64
CA GLU A 116 2.50 -4.52 -3.61
C GLU A 116 2.46 -6.03 -3.51
N VAL A 117 1.28 -6.59 -3.76
CA VAL A 117 1.07 -8.03 -3.87
C VAL A 117 1.20 -8.42 -5.33
N ILE A 118 2.18 -9.28 -5.58
CA ILE A 118 2.58 -9.76 -6.89
C ILE A 118 2.73 -11.28 -6.77
N GLY A 119 1.81 -12.02 -7.36
CA GLY A 119 1.68 -13.46 -7.12
C GLY A 119 1.36 -13.73 -5.65
N ASP A 120 2.18 -14.55 -5.00
CA ASP A 120 2.13 -14.91 -3.59
C ASP A 120 3.10 -14.11 -2.70
N LYS A 121 3.63 -12.98 -3.21
CA LYS A 121 4.69 -12.20 -2.54
C LYS A 121 4.26 -10.78 -2.26
N ILE A 122 4.84 -10.22 -1.20
CA ILE A 122 4.97 -8.78 -1.01
C ILE A 122 6.25 -8.34 -1.71
N MET A 123 6.12 -7.35 -2.58
CA MET A 123 7.22 -6.72 -3.30
C MET A 123 7.23 -5.22 -3.05
N MET A 124 8.42 -4.63 -3.07
CA MET A 124 8.62 -3.19 -2.98
C MET A 124 8.73 -2.60 -4.38
N GLN A 125 7.69 -1.92 -4.84
CA GLN A 125 7.75 -1.12 -6.06
C GLN A 125 8.38 0.24 -5.75
N ARG A 126 9.31 0.65 -6.61
CA ARG A 126 10.01 1.94 -6.50
C ARG A 126 10.07 2.65 -7.84
N GLN A 127 10.11 3.97 -7.78
CA GLN A 127 10.28 4.83 -8.95
C GLN A 127 11.37 5.87 -8.70
N THR A 128 11.96 6.38 -9.77
CA THR A 128 12.98 7.45 -9.74
C THR A 128 12.71 8.49 -10.82
N GLY A 129 13.49 9.55 -10.88
CA GLY A 129 13.33 10.64 -11.85
C GLY A 129 12.33 11.69 -11.38
N TYR A 130 11.40 12.06 -12.26
CA TYR A 130 10.42 13.13 -12.05
C TYR A 130 9.01 12.55 -11.89
N SER A 131 8.11 13.26 -11.20
CA SER A 131 6.77 12.76 -10.89
C SER A 131 5.90 12.49 -12.13
N THR A 132 6.13 13.22 -13.22
CA THR A 132 5.40 13.12 -14.49
C THR A 132 6.11 12.29 -15.57
N SER A 133 7.37 11.91 -15.34
CA SER A 133 8.21 11.13 -16.26
C SER A 133 9.12 10.18 -15.48
N SER A 134 8.50 9.39 -14.60
CA SER A 134 9.19 8.51 -13.68
C SER A 134 9.77 7.28 -14.37
N ASN A 135 10.90 6.80 -13.85
CA ASN A 135 11.47 5.52 -14.23
C ASN A 135 11.02 4.45 -13.25
N TRP A 136 10.33 3.42 -13.76
CA TRP A 136 9.91 2.27 -12.97
C TRP A 136 11.09 1.33 -12.76
N LEU A 137 11.40 1.04 -11.51
CA LEU A 137 12.39 0.02 -11.19
C LEU A 137 11.72 -1.35 -11.10
N THR A 138 12.48 -2.41 -11.37
CA THR A 138 12.06 -3.78 -11.08
C THR A 138 11.70 -3.88 -9.59
N PRO A 139 10.52 -4.42 -9.22
CA PRO A 139 10.15 -4.58 -7.82
C PRO A 139 11.14 -5.45 -7.07
N ASP A 140 11.52 -5.05 -5.86
CA ASP A 140 12.36 -5.85 -4.97
C ASP A 140 11.47 -6.87 -4.24
N THR A 141 11.84 -8.16 -4.24
CA THR A 141 11.10 -9.17 -3.45
C THR A 141 11.36 -8.94 -1.96
N ILE A 142 10.31 -8.76 -1.17
CA ILE A 142 10.44 -8.58 0.29
C ILE A 142 10.24 -9.91 1.01
N THR A 143 9.12 -10.59 0.73
CA THR A 143 8.79 -11.86 1.38
C THR A 143 7.64 -12.57 0.67
N ALA A 144 7.53 -13.88 0.85
CA ALA A 144 6.31 -14.62 0.52
C ALA A 144 5.23 -14.34 1.59
N ILE A 145 3.97 -14.26 1.17
CA ILE A 145 2.85 -14.01 2.06
C ILE A 145 2.50 -15.31 2.79
N THR A 146 2.42 -15.23 4.12
CA THR A 146 1.95 -16.34 4.94
C THR A 146 0.48 -16.15 5.26
N LEU A 147 -0.38 -16.95 4.63
CA LEU A 147 -1.82 -16.88 4.84
C LEU A 147 -2.19 -17.32 6.26
N GLY A 148 -3.24 -16.72 6.81
CA GLY A 148 -3.76 -17.04 8.13
C GLY A 148 -2.87 -16.55 9.29
N GLN A 149 -1.85 -15.75 9.01
CA GLN A 149 -0.91 -15.24 10.01
C GLN A 149 -0.71 -13.73 9.86
N TRP A 150 -0.44 -13.09 11.00
CA TRP A 150 -0.01 -11.70 11.01
C TRP A 150 1.44 -11.58 10.57
N MET A 151 1.71 -10.58 9.73
CA MET A 151 3.04 -10.21 9.28
C MET A 151 3.31 -8.78 9.71
N ASP A 152 4.27 -8.61 10.60
CA ASP A 152 4.70 -7.31 11.11
C ASP A 152 5.68 -6.70 10.11
N VAL A 153 5.38 -5.49 9.66
CA VAL A 153 6.15 -4.77 8.65
C VAL A 153 6.65 -3.46 9.23
N ILE A 154 7.95 -3.21 9.09
CA ILE A 154 8.56 -1.94 9.47
C ILE A 154 9.30 -1.40 8.26
N LEU A 155 9.08 -0.13 7.93
CA LEU A 155 9.86 0.60 6.94
C LEU A 155 10.60 1.76 7.60
N ARG A 156 11.85 1.94 7.20
CA ARG A 156 12.60 3.17 7.42
C ARG A 156 12.79 3.85 6.08
N VAL A 157 12.38 5.12 6.01
CA VAL A 157 12.57 5.95 4.82
C VAL A 157 13.25 7.25 5.21
N LYS A 158 14.46 7.48 4.68
CA LYS A 158 15.02 8.82 4.61
C LYS A 158 14.59 9.42 3.28
N TRP A 159 13.72 10.42 3.35
CA TRP A 159 13.13 11.11 2.21
C TRP A 159 14.14 12.07 1.60
N SER A 160 14.60 11.80 0.38
CA SER A 160 15.67 12.56 -0.25
C SER A 160 15.59 12.44 -1.78
N LYS A 161 15.87 13.52 -2.50
CA LYS A 161 16.06 13.50 -3.96
C LYS A 161 17.32 12.72 -4.34
N GLN A 162 18.33 12.76 -3.47
CA GLN A 162 19.61 12.06 -3.60
C GLN A 162 20.09 11.64 -2.21
N GLY A 163 20.71 10.47 -2.06
CA GLY A 163 21.23 10.06 -0.74
C GLY A 163 20.16 9.61 0.27
N GLY A 164 19.01 9.15 -0.21
CA GLY A 164 17.93 8.58 0.61
C GLY A 164 18.24 7.15 1.07
N ILE A 165 17.42 6.68 1.99
CA ILE A 165 17.50 5.34 2.59
C ILE A 165 16.12 4.71 2.49
N LEU A 166 16.06 3.43 2.11
CA LEU A 166 14.87 2.62 2.19
C LEU A 166 15.22 1.25 2.75
N GLN A 167 14.77 0.97 3.95
CA GLN A 167 14.93 -0.32 4.60
C GLN A 167 13.56 -0.90 4.96
N CYS A 168 13.43 -2.22 4.87
CA CYS A 168 12.19 -2.92 5.19
C CYS A 168 12.49 -4.16 6.03
N TRP A 169 11.76 -4.33 7.14
CA TRP A 169 11.79 -5.51 7.97
C TRP A 169 10.43 -6.22 7.90
N ILE A 170 10.48 -7.55 7.90
CA ILE A 170 9.31 -8.42 8.07
C ILE A 170 9.57 -9.31 9.29
N ASN A 171 8.64 -9.31 10.25
CA ASN A 171 8.72 -10.12 11.46
C ASN A 171 10.10 -10.00 12.16
N GLY A 172 10.58 -8.76 12.30
CA GLY A 172 11.87 -8.47 12.92
C GLY A 172 13.11 -8.66 12.02
N GLN A 173 12.98 -9.29 10.86
CA GLN A 173 14.11 -9.61 9.98
C GLN A 173 14.25 -8.57 8.87
N LEU A 174 15.45 -8.01 8.70
CA LEU A 174 15.75 -7.07 7.60
C LEU A 174 15.66 -7.80 6.25
N LYS A 175 14.78 -7.35 5.37
CA LYS A 175 14.51 -7.95 4.05
C LYS A 175 14.99 -7.08 2.89
N LEU A 176 15.04 -5.77 3.10
CA LEU A 176 15.53 -4.80 2.12
C LEU A 176 16.42 -3.79 2.82
N ASP A 177 17.61 -3.52 2.28
CA ASP A 177 18.55 -2.54 2.79
C ASP A 177 19.15 -1.72 1.65
N LEU A 178 18.45 -0.65 1.26
CA LEU A 178 18.90 0.26 0.21
C LEU A 178 19.39 1.57 0.80
N ASN A 179 20.60 1.94 0.41
CA ASN A 179 21.26 3.18 0.79
C ASN A 179 21.61 3.97 -0.46
N ASN A 180 21.70 5.30 -0.32
CA ASN A 180 22.01 6.21 -1.42
C ASN A 180 21.03 6.14 -2.60
N VAL A 181 19.73 5.97 -2.32
CA VAL A 181 18.66 5.90 -3.32
C VAL A 181 17.81 7.15 -3.37
N GLN A 182 17.10 7.38 -4.48
CA GLN A 182 16.10 8.43 -4.56
C GLN A 182 14.78 7.96 -3.90
N THR A 183 14.25 8.75 -2.98
CA THR A 183 12.97 8.52 -2.29
C THR A 183 12.03 9.73 -2.38
N ILE A 184 12.46 10.85 -2.98
CA ILE A 184 11.63 11.98 -3.41
C ILE A 184 11.85 12.22 -4.91
N TYR A 185 10.77 12.44 -5.69
CA TYR A 185 10.89 12.83 -7.10
C TYR A 185 11.62 14.17 -7.24
N THR A 186 12.42 14.32 -8.30
CA THR A 186 13.33 15.46 -8.50
C THR A 186 12.61 16.82 -8.47
N ASP A 187 11.41 16.89 -9.04
CA ASP A 187 10.55 18.07 -9.13
C ASP A 187 9.71 18.36 -7.89
N LEU A 188 9.67 17.44 -6.92
CA LEU A 188 8.87 17.63 -5.71
C LEU A 188 9.72 18.11 -4.54
N SER A 189 9.12 18.77 -3.56
CA SER A 189 9.82 19.27 -2.37
C SER A 189 9.67 18.36 -1.15
N ASN A 190 8.81 17.33 -1.23
CA ASN A 190 8.46 16.47 -0.11
C ASN A 190 8.29 15.02 -0.56
N GLY A 191 8.40 14.13 0.42
CA GLY A 191 8.13 12.70 0.30
C GLY A 191 6.64 12.36 0.18
N GLY A 192 6.37 11.06 0.16
CA GLY A 192 5.03 10.53 0.13
C GLY A 192 4.45 10.34 1.53
N GLY A 193 3.13 10.51 1.65
CA GLY A 193 2.37 10.21 2.86
C GLY A 193 1.84 8.78 2.77
N LEU A 194 1.90 8.05 3.88
CA LEU A 194 1.42 6.66 3.93
C LEU A 194 -0.09 6.60 3.66
N LYS A 195 -0.46 5.75 2.71
CA LYS A 195 -1.83 5.31 2.45
C LYS A 195 -1.90 3.80 2.63
N PRO A 196 -2.35 3.29 3.79
CA PRO A 196 -2.49 1.87 4.04
C PRO A 196 -3.87 1.37 3.59
N GLY A 197 -3.90 0.18 2.98
CA GLY A 197 -5.12 -0.47 2.49
C GLY A 197 -4.94 -1.04 1.09
N ILE A 198 -6.04 -1.38 0.43
CA ILE A 198 -6.02 -2.00 -0.90
C ILE A 198 -6.20 -0.92 -1.98
N TYR A 199 -5.22 -0.79 -2.87
CA TYR A 199 -5.39 -0.07 -4.14
C TYR A 199 -5.22 -1.02 -5.32
N TYR A 200 -6.33 -1.28 -6.02
CA TYR A 200 -6.43 -2.25 -7.10
C TYR A 200 -6.76 -1.52 -8.40
N TRP A 201 -5.73 -0.99 -9.06
CA TRP A 201 -5.87 -0.28 -10.33
C TRP A 201 -6.07 -1.21 -11.53
N ARG A 202 -5.88 -2.52 -11.37
CA ARG A 202 -6.02 -3.47 -12.49
C ARG A 202 -7.47 -3.86 -12.78
N TRP A 203 -8.41 -3.67 -11.86
CA TRP A 203 -9.85 -3.73 -12.16
C TRP A 203 -10.33 -2.49 -12.91
N LYS A 204 -9.57 -2.06 -13.92
CA LYS A 204 -9.80 -0.87 -14.73
C LYS A 204 -10.52 -1.11 -16.03
N ASP A 205 -10.72 -2.35 -16.42
CA ASP A 205 -11.56 -2.71 -17.55
C ASP A 205 -12.30 -4.03 -17.27
N GLN A 206 -13.34 -4.28 -18.07
CA GLN A 206 -14.15 -5.49 -18.00
C GLN A 206 -13.32 -6.77 -18.15
N GLN A 207 -12.31 -6.76 -19.02
CA GLN A 207 -11.47 -7.93 -19.28
C GLN A 207 -10.65 -8.30 -18.04
N SER A 208 -10.06 -7.32 -17.36
CA SER A 208 -9.24 -7.54 -16.16
C SER A 208 -10.08 -8.00 -14.96
N VAL A 209 -11.32 -7.51 -14.86
CA VAL A 209 -12.31 -8.06 -13.91
C VAL A 209 -12.63 -9.51 -14.26
N GLN A 210 -12.91 -9.83 -15.52
CA GLN A 210 -13.21 -11.20 -15.94
C GLN A 210 -12.03 -12.15 -15.70
N ASN A 211 -10.80 -11.71 -15.96
CA ASN A 211 -9.58 -12.46 -15.66
C ASN A 211 -9.50 -12.81 -14.16
N SER A 212 -9.82 -11.85 -13.29
CA SER A 212 -9.86 -12.06 -11.84
C SER A 212 -10.93 -13.08 -11.45
N LEU A 213 -12.15 -12.93 -11.96
CA LEU A 213 -13.26 -13.84 -11.67
C LEU A 213 -12.96 -15.27 -12.13
N ASN A 214 -12.39 -15.43 -13.34
CA ASN A 214 -11.98 -16.73 -13.87
C ASN A 214 -10.86 -17.38 -13.05
N ALA A 215 -10.03 -16.57 -12.39
CA ALA A 215 -9.01 -17.03 -11.46
C ALA A 215 -9.53 -17.27 -10.03
N GLY A 216 -10.85 -17.20 -9.80
CA GLY A 216 -11.47 -17.40 -8.48
C GLY A 216 -11.36 -16.19 -7.55
N ILE A 217 -10.89 -15.04 -8.05
CA ILE A 217 -10.75 -13.80 -7.27
C ILE A 217 -12.08 -13.05 -7.30
N ASN A 218 -12.95 -13.39 -6.34
CA ASN A 218 -14.27 -12.76 -6.20
C ASN A 218 -14.26 -11.52 -5.31
N TYR A 219 -13.22 -11.37 -4.50
CA TYR A 219 -12.99 -10.22 -3.63
C TYR A 219 -11.51 -10.12 -3.26
N ARG A 220 -11.15 -9.00 -2.66
CA ARG A 220 -9.90 -8.82 -1.92
C ARG A 220 -10.23 -8.41 -0.50
N GLU A 221 -9.64 -9.12 0.44
CA GLU A 221 -9.77 -8.86 1.85
C GLU A 221 -8.40 -8.94 2.50
N ILE A 222 -8.06 -7.93 3.27
CA ILE A 222 -6.91 -7.92 4.18
C ILE A 222 -7.31 -7.25 5.48
N PHE A 223 -6.61 -7.58 6.54
CA PHE A 223 -6.71 -6.86 7.81
C PHE A 223 -5.40 -6.12 8.09
N MET A 224 -5.50 -4.97 8.72
CA MET A 224 -4.36 -4.22 9.23
C MET A 224 -4.56 -3.84 10.68
N ASP A 225 -3.46 -3.80 11.41
CA ASP A 225 -3.45 -3.38 12.80
C ASP A 225 -2.11 -2.68 13.11
N GLU A 226 -2.00 -2.09 14.30
CA GLU A 226 -0.74 -1.55 14.85
C GLU A 226 -0.06 -0.51 13.94
N ILE A 227 -0.85 0.30 13.22
CA ILE A 227 -0.33 1.36 12.34
C ILE A 227 0.30 2.47 13.17
N ARG A 228 1.62 2.63 13.04
CA ARG A 228 2.47 3.56 13.79
C ARG A 228 3.37 4.33 12.84
N GLN A 229 3.68 5.57 13.22
CA GLN A 229 4.63 6.42 12.52
C GLN A 229 5.50 7.14 13.53
N TYR A 230 6.80 7.25 13.23
CA TYR A 230 7.75 8.00 14.04
C TYR A 230 8.68 8.81 13.15
N LYS A 231 8.88 10.09 13.49
CA LYS A 231 9.80 11.00 12.80
C LYS A 231 11.11 11.10 13.59
N GLY A 232 12.24 10.91 12.92
CA GLY A 232 13.57 11.00 13.52
C GLY A 232 14.41 9.74 13.32
N ALA A 233 15.69 9.84 13.72
CA ALA A 233 16.61 8.71 13.69
C ALA A 233 16.24 7.67 14.77
N ASN A 234 16.55 6.40 14.51
CA ASN A 234 16.40 5.28 15.45
C ASN A 234 14.95 4.97 15.88
N GLY A 235 13.98 5.13 14.98
CA GLY A 235 12.55 4.94 15.26
C GLY A 235 12.04 3.50 15.30
N TYR A 236 12.90 2.49 15.13
CA TYR A 236 12.48 1.09 15.04
C TYR A 236 11.59 0.66 16.20
N SER A 237 12.05 0.86 17.44
CA SER A 237 11.30 0.48 18.64
C SER A 237 10.01 1.29 18.84
N SER A 238 9.94 2.50 18.29
CA SER A 238 8.76 3.36 18.34
C SER A 238 7.63 2.89 17.42
N VAL A 239 7.96 2.14 16.36
CA VAL A 239 6.97 1.72 15.35
C VAL A 239 6.80 0.21 15.27
N ALA A 240 7.71 -0.58 15.81
CA ALA A 240 7.55 -2.03 15.87
C ALA A 240 6.21 -2.40 16.52
N PRO A 241 5.36 -3.22 15.86
CA PRO A 241 4.15 -3.74 16.48
C PRO A 241 4.50 -4.45 17.79
N SER A 242 3.75 -4.16 18.85
CA SER A 242 3.97 -4.78 20.16
C SER A 242 3.16 -6.07 20.25
N GLY A 243 3.85 -7.18 20.55
CA GLY A 243 3.27 -8.45 20.96
C GLY A 243 4.00 -8.94 22.20
#